data_AF-A0A2D6F237-F1
#
_entry.id   AF-A0A2D6F237-F1
#
_cell.length_a   1.000
_cell.length_b   1.000
_cell.length_c   1.000
_cell.angle_alpha   90.00
_cell.angle_beta   90.00
_cell.angle_gamma   90.00
#
_symmetry.space_group_name_H-M   'P 1'
#
loop_
_entity.id
_entity.type
_entity.pdbx_description
1 polymer ?
#
loop_
_entity_poly.entity_id
_entity_poly.type
_entity_poly.pdbx_seq_one_letter_code
_entity_poly.pdbx_strand_id
1 'polypeptide(L)'
;MVEQQWRDLLDPKVRGHLELQLKEVSSQKKAFINAPNANVAQLWCSIAILSDHLYQVTSRMKQLEGMLEAMVKPKTKTRKRRRKTKK
;
A
#
# COMPACT_ATOMS: atom_id res chain seq x y z
N MET A 1 0.36 33.58 -23.71
CA MET A 1 1.07 33.30 -22.45
C MET A 1 1.00 31.81 -22.24
N VAL A 2 2.14 31.13 -22.33
CA VAL A 2 2.20 29.70 -22.00
C VAL A 2 2.10 29.64 -20.50
N GLU A 3 0.95 29.23 -19.96
CA GLU A 3 0.87 28.83 -18.56
C GLU A 3 1.95 27.75 -18.37
N GLN A 4 3.06 28.11 -17.73
CA GLN A 4 3.95 27.10 -17.16
C GLN A 4 3.08 26.34 -16.17
N GLN A 5 2.56 25.19 -16.60
CA GLN A 5 1.84 24.29 -15.72
C GLN A 5 2.84 23.99 -14.61
N TRP A 6 2.49 24.29 -13.36
CA TRP A 6 3.29 23.95 -12.17
C TRP A 6 3.80 22.49 -12.18
N ARG A 7 3.12 21.62 -12.93
CA ARG A 7 3.52 20.24 -13.27
C ARG A 7 4.89 20.12 -13.94
N ASP A 8 5.31 21.11 -14.72
CA ASP A 8 6.60 21.18 -15.39
C ASP A 8 7.73 21.63 -14.45
N LEU A 9 7.39 22.17 -13.26
CA LEU A 9 8.33 22.50 -12.20
C LEU A 9 8.59 21.34 -11.24
N LEU A 10 7.85 20.23 -11.38
CA LEU A 10 8.04 19.02 -10.59
C LEU A 10 9.22 18.20 -11.13
N ASP A 11 9.94 17.54 -10.22
CA ASP A 11 10.89 16.50 -10.60
C ASP A 11 10.20 15.46 -11.51
N PRO A 12 10.78 15.06 -12.65
CA PRO A 12 10.15 14.13 -13.58
C PRO A 12 9.70 12.81 -12.97
N LYS A 13 10.44 12.28 -11.97
CA LYS A 13 10.08 11.05 -11.26
C LYS A 13 8.86 11.26 -10.37
N VAL A 14 8.79 12.40 -9.69
CA VAL A 14 7.65 12.77 -8.83
C VAL A 14 6.42 13.03 -9.69
N ARG A 15 6.58 13.76 -10.81
CA ARG A 15 5.52 14.06 -11.76
C ARG A 15 4.83 12.79 -12.27
N GLY A 16 5.61 11.80 -12.73
CA GLY A 16 5.06 10.56 -13.23
C GLY A 16 4.21 9.82 -12.19
N HIS A 17 4.68 9.76 -10.94
CA HIS A 17 3.91 9.14 -9.87
C HIS A 17 2.64 9.92 -9.53
N LEU A 18 2.72 11.26 -9.49
CA LEU A 18 1.60 12.14 -9.18
C LEU A 18 0.51 12.09 -10.25
N GLU A 19 0.86 11.99 -11.53
CA GLU A 19 -0.12 11.81 -12.63
C GLU A 19 -0.85 10.47 -12.54
N LEU A 20 -0.14 9.40 -12.15
CA LEU A 20 -0.77 8.09 -11.92
C LEU A 20 -1.77 8.15 -10.77
N GLN A 21 -1.41 8.80 -9.67
CA GLN A 21 -2.32 9.01 -8.54
C GLN A 21 -3.54 9.84 -8.94
N LEU A 22 -3.34 10.93 -9.70
CA LEU A 22 -4.45 11.75 -10.20
C LEU A 22 -5.39 10.95 -11.12
N LYS A 23 -4.85 10.07 -11.96
CA LYS A 23 -5.64 9.19 -12.83
C LYS A 23 -6.46 8.19 -12.01
N GLU A 24 -5.87 7.62 -10.96
CA GLU A 24 -6.54 6.69 -10.07
C GLU A 24 -7.66 7.37 -9.28
N VAL A 25 -7.40 8.54 -8.71
CA VAL A 25 -8.43 9.35 -8.05
C VAL A 25 -9.54 9.71 -9.04
N SER A 26 -9.19 10.09 -10.27
CA SER A 26 -10.16 10.39 -11.32
C SER A 26 -11.03 9.19 -11.70
N SER A 27 -10.55 7.95 -11.52
CA SER A 27 -11.38 6.75 -11.71
C SER A 27 -12.50 6.66 -10.68
N GLN A 28 -12.30 7.24 -9.49
CA GLN A 28 -13.29 7.34 -8.41
C GLN A 28 -14.20 8.56 -8.54
N LYS A 29 -14.25 9.21 -9.73
CA LYS A 29 -15.08 10.40 -9.96
C LYS A 29 -16.54 10.22 -9.56
N LYS A 30 -17.11 9.03 -9.77
CA LYS A 30 -18.48 8.71 -9.35
C LYS A 30 -18.69 8.81 -7.84
N ALA A 31 -17.65 8.54 -7.05
CA ALA A 31 -17.71 8.56 -5.59
C ALA A 31 -17.71 10.00 -5.04
N PHE A 32 -16.91 10.90 -5.62
CA PHE A 32 -16.80 12.27 -5.11
C PHE A 32 -17.69 13.30 -5.81
N ILE A 33 -18.14 13.07 -7.05
CA ILE A 33 -18.96 14.04 -7.79
C ILE A 33 -20.33 14.28 -7.15
N ASN A 34 -20.86 13.28 -6.45
CA ASN A 34 -22.15 13.35 -5.77
C ASN A 34 -22.03 13.86 -4.32
N ALA A 35 -20.81 14.17 -3.87
CA ALA A 35 -20.60 14.68 -2.52
C ALA A 35 -21.00 16.16 -2.43
N PRO A 36 -21.45 16.65 -1.26
CA PRO A 36 -21.75 18.06 -1.04
C PRO A 36 -20.58 19.01 -1.38
N ASN A 37 -19.35 18.53 -1.21
CA ASN A 37 -18.14 19.22 -1.64
C ASN A 37 -17.22 18.24 -2.38
N ALA A 38 -17.26 18.31 -3.71
CA ALA A 38 -16.51 17.41 -4.59
C ALA A 38 -14.99 17.53 -4.38
N ASN A 39 -14.46 18.74 -4.13
CA ASN A 39 -13.03 18.95 -3.92
C ASN A 39 -12.55 18.26 -2.64
N VAL A 40 -13.30 18.41 -1.55
CA VAL A 40 -12.99 17.75 -0.28
C VAL A 40 -13.14 16.24 -0.41
N ALA A 41 -14.18 15.76 -1.07
CA ALA A 41 -14.37 14.33 -1.30
C ALA A 41 -13.28 13.71 -2.20
N GLN A 42 -12.80 14.46 -3.21
CA GLN A 42 -11.67 14.04 -4.05
C GLN A 42 -10.38 13.91 -3.24
N LEU A 43 -10.13 14.84 -2.29
CA LEU A 43 -9.00 14.73 -1.37
C LEU A 43 -9.13 13.49 -0.48
N TRP A 44 -10.31 13.19 0.04
CA TRP A 44 -10.56 11.97 0.80
C TRP A 44 -10.31 10.70 -0.01
N CYS A 45 -10.76 10.64 -1.26
CA CYS A 45 -10.44 9.53 -2.16
C CYS A 45 -8.92 9.37 -2.34
N SER A 46 -8.21 10.49 -2.50
CA SER A 46 -6.75 10.50 -2.63
C SER A 46 -6.06 9.95 -1.38
N ILE A 47 -6.49 10.40 -0.19
CA ILE A 47 -5.95 9.93 1.10
C ILE A 47 -6.22 8.44 1.30
N ALA A 48 -7.41 7.96 0.93
CA ALA A 48 -7.78 6.56 1.06
C ALA A 48 -6.90 5.66 0.18
N ILE A 49 -6.70 6.03 -1.08
CA ILE A 49 -5.82 5.32 -2.02
C ILE A 49 -4.38 5.26 -1.48
N LEU A 50 -3.84 6.40 -1.02
CA LEU A 50 -2.49 6.45 -0.45
C LEU A 50 -2.36 5.58 0.81
N SER A 51 -3.38 5.58 1.64
CA SER A 51 -3.42 4.78 2.87
C SER A 51 -3.45 3.27 2.56
N ASP A 52 -4.18 2.86 1.52
CA ASP A 52 -4.19 1.47 1.05
C ASP A 52 -2.82 1.05 0.50
N HIS A 53 -2.20 1.88 -0.35
CA HIS A 53 -0.84 1.63 -0.84
C HIS A 53 0.17 1.48 0.29
N LEU A 54 0.13 2.37 1.29
CA LEU A 54 1.00 2.29 2.46
C LEU A 54 0.77 0.97 3.22
N TYR A 55 -0.48 0.62 3.47
CA TYR A 55 -0.83 -0.64 4.14
C TYR A 55 -0.32 -1.87 3.37
N GLN A 56 -0.50 -1.91 2.05
CA GLN A 56 0.00 -3.01 1.22
C GLN A 56 1.52 -3.15 1.31
N VAL A 57 2.25 -2.03 1.25
CA VAL A 57 3.71 -2.01 1.37
C VAL A 57 4.14 -2.49 2.75
N THR A 58 3.55 -1.96 3.83
CA THR A 58 3.86 -2.38 5.21
C THR A 58 3.55 -3.86 5.43
N SER A 59 2.44 -4.36 4.89
CA SER A 59 2.05 -5.76 4.98
C SER A 59 3.05 -6.68 4.28
N ARG A 60 3.46 -6.33 3.06
CA ARG A 60 4.50 -7.08 2.32
C ARG A 60 5.84 -7.05 3.02
N MET A 61 6.24 -5.90 3.58
CA MET A 61 7.49 -5.78 4.35
C MET A 61 7.49 -6.73 5.55
N LYS A 62 6.39 -6.75 6.32
CA LYS A 62 6.22 -7.67 7.45
C LYS A 62 6.23 -9.15 7.04
N GLN A 63 5.65 -9.49 5.88
CA GLN A 63 5.71 -10.85 5.33
C GLN A 63 7.15 -11.26 4.99
N LEU A 64 7.90 -10.37 4.33
CA LEU A 64 9.30 -10.63 3.98
C LEU A 64 10.19 -10.76 5.22
N GLU A 65 9.99 -9.90 6.23
CA GLU A 65 10.67 -10.02 7.51
C GLU A 65 10.39 -11.37 8.19
N GLY A 66 9.12 -11.80 8.22
CA GLY A 66 8.75 -13.11 8.78
C GLY A 66 9.36 -14.29 8.01
N MET A 67 9.47 -14.19 6.68
CA MET A 67 10.16 -15.20 5.87
C MET A 67 11.66 -15.24 6.17
N LEU A 68 12.30 -14.07 6.30
CA LEU A 68 13.72 -13.97 6.63
C LEU A 68 14.01 -14.57 8.01
N GLU A 69 13.20 -14.26 9.02
CA GLU A 69 13.33 -14.85 10.37
C GLU A 69 13.16 -16.37 10.34
N ALA A 70 12.22 -16.89 9.55
CA ALA A 70 12.00 -18.33 9.40
C ALA A 70 13.17 -19.05 8.71
N MET A 71 13.90 -18.37 7.82
CA MET A 71 15.12 -18.91 7.20
C MET A 71 16.30 -18.90 8.20
N VAL A 72 16.42 -17.86 9.02
CA VAL A 72 17.51 -17.73 10.00
C VAL A 72 17.36 -18.69 11.18
N LYS A 73 16.13 -19.03 11.60
CA LYS A 73 15.85 -19.97 12.70
C LYS A 73 15.38 -21.32 12.16
N PRO A 74 16.28 -22.29 11.84
CA PRO A 74 15.86 -23.62 11.45
C PRO A 74 15.07 -24.25 12.59
N LYS A 75 13.81 -24.62 12.32
CA LYS A 75 12.90 -25.23 13.30
C LYS A 75 13.50 -26.54 13.82
N THR A 76 14.09 -26.49 15.01
CA THR A 76 14.43 -27.67 15.82
C THR A 76 13.11 -28.37 16.20
N LYS A 77 12.67 -29.28 15.35
CA LYS A 77 11.56 -30.20 15.67
C LYS A 77 12.05 -31.19 16.71
N THR A 78 12.00 -30.81 17.98
CA THR A 78 12.18 -31.75 19.10
C THR A 78 10.95 -32.67 19.15
N ARG A 79 11.04 -33.78 18.42
CA ARG A 79 10.09 -34.90 18.43
C ARG A 79 10.10 -35.53 19.83
N LYS A 80 9.36 -34.97 20.79
CA LYS A 80 9.08 -35.66 22.06
C LYS A 80 8.18 -36.85 21.77
N ARG A 81 8.83 -38.02 21.65
CA ARG A 81 8.25 -39.36 21.64
C ARG A 81 7.12 -39.45 22.68
N ARG A 82 5.87 -39.59 22.21
CA ARG A 82 4.80 -40.23 22.97
C ARG A 82 5.26 -41.67 23.26
N ARG A 83 5.83 -41.92 24.46
CA ARG A 83 5.96 -43.27 25.00
C ARG A 83 4.56 -43.77 25.36
N LYS A 84 3.97 -44.56 24.47
CA LYS A 84 2.96 -45.56 24.84
C LYS A 84 3.71 -46.83 25.23
N THR A 85 3.54 -47.30 26.46
CA THR A 85 3.68 -48.71 26.92
C THR A 85 3.48 -48.72 28.45
N LYS A 86 2.83 -49.67 29.13
CA LYS A 86 1.90 -50.77 28.86
C LYS A 86 1.75 -51.49 30.23
N LYS A 87 0.56 -52.03 30.53
CA LYS A 87 0.21 -52.96 31.63
C LYS A 87 0.04 -52.36 33.03
#